data_AF-A0AAJ1B2U5-F1
#
_entry.id   AF-A0AAJ1B2U5-F1
#
_cell.length_a   1.000
_cell.length_b   1.000
_cell.length_c   1.000
_cell.angle_alpha   90.00
_cell.angle_beta   90.00
_cell.angle_gamma   90.00
#
_symmetry.space_group_name_H-M   'P 1'
#
loop_
_entity.id
_entity.type
_entity.pdbx_description
1 polymer ?
#
loop_
_entity_poly.entity_id
_entity_poly.type
_entity_poly.pdbx_seq_one_letter_code
_entity_poly.pdbx_strand_id
1 'polypeptide(L)'
;TITHDNVELIKTALAPYDNLFMIMCGRKGAYVLSRDKHFESLVRLHYCNYQFVDSFDHIDDEIMKISINDPEEQIEKYLQALEPHLPVAVKVVTAGNMWMDIHNR
;
A
#
# COMPACT_ATOMS: atom_id res chain seq x y z
N THR A 1 8.57 8.27 8.62
CA THR A 1 8.27 7.98 7.20
C THR A 1 8.87 6.63 6.87
N ILE A 2 8.26 5.88 5.96
CA ILE A 2 8.87 4.65 5.44
C ILE A 2 10.05 5.10 4.56
N THR A 3 11.23 4.51 4.73
CA THR A 3 12.39 4.84 3.89
C THR A 3 12.13 4.42 2.45
N HIS A 4 12.77 5.10 1.49
CA HIS A 4 12.67 4.74 0.07
C HIS A 4 13.02 3.27 -0.18
N ASP A 5 14.08 2.75 0.44
CA ASP A 5 14.49 1.35 0.29
C ASP A 5 13.42 0.37 0.80
N ASN A 6 12.73 0.70 1.90
CA ASN A 6 11.66 -0.13 2.43
C ASN A 6 10.42 -0.08 1.53
N VAL A 7 10.12 1.09 0.94
CA VAL A 7 9.05 1.23 -0.06
C VAL A 7 9.33 0.35 -1.28
N GLU A 8 10.55 0.40 -1.82
CA GLU A 8 10.93 -0.41 -2.98
C GLU A 8 10.91 -1.90 -2.69
N LEU A 9 11.33 -2.31 -1.49
CA LEU A 9 11.25 -3.70 -1.04
C LEU A 9 9.79 -4.18 -0.99
N ILE A 10 8.90 -3.39 -0.38
CA ILE A 10 7.47 -3.71 -0.28
C ILE A 10 6.84 -3.80 -1.67
N LYS A 11 7.13 -2.82 -2.54
CA LYS A 11 6.67 -2.83 -3.95
C LYS A 11 7.14 -4.09 -4.67
N THR A 12 8.42 -4.45 -4.54
CA THR A 12 8.99 -5.63 -5.20
C THR A 12 8.34 -6.91 -4.70
N ALA A 13 8.11 -7.03 -3.40
CA ALA A 13 7.46 -8.20 -2.83
C ALA A 13 5.97 -8.31 -3.22
N LEU A 14 5.32 -7.18 -3.51
CA LEU A 14 3.92 -7.12 -3.94
C LEU A 14 3.72 -7.15 -5.45
N ALA A 15 4.76 -6.89 -6.24
CA ALA A 15 4.71 -6.87 -7.71
C ALA A 15 4.13 -8.14 -8.35
N PRO A 16 4.29 -9.36 -7.81
CA PRO A 16 3.66 -10.56 -8.36
C PRO A 16 2.13 -10.63 -8.20
N TYR A 17 1.52 -9.75 -7.39
CA TYR A 17 0.12 -9.81 -7.01
C TYR A 17 -0.68 -8.66 -7.65
N ASP A 18 -1.13 -8.87 -8.88
CA ASP A 18 -1.90 -7.88 -9.63
C ASP A 18 -3.34 -7.66 -9.14
N ASN A 19 -3.87 -8.59 -8.34
CA ASN A 19 -5.21 -8.52 -7.74
C ASN A 19 -5.26 -7.60 -6.50
N LEU A 20 -4.11 -7.19 -5.96
CA LEU A 20 -4.07 -6.38 -4.76
C LEU A 20 -4.26 -4.89 -5.10
N PHE A 21 -5.19 -4.27 -4.38
CA PHE A 21 -5.43 -2.85 -4.47
C PHE A 21 -4.53 -2.10 -3.49
N MET A 22 -3.59 -1.30 -4.01
CA MET A 22 -2.58 -0.61 -3.20
C MET A 22 -2.81 0.90 -3.19
N ILE A 23 -2.66 1.50 -2.01
CA ILE A 23 -2.71 2.94 -1.77
C ILE A 23 -1.44 3.36 -1.04
N MET A 24 -0.66 4.23 -1.68
CA MET A 24 0.53 4.83 -1.08
C MET A 24 0.12 6.13 -0.38
N CYS A 25 0.16 6.17 0.93
CA CYS A 25 -0.22 7.36 1.71
C CYS A 25 1.03 8.19 2.00
N GLY A 26 1.20 9.26 1.24
CA GLY A 26 2.23 10.26 1.45
C GLY A 26 1.81 11.39 2.40
N ARG A 27 2.70 12.36 2.59
CA ARG A 27 2.43 13.55 3.40
C ARG A 27 1.57 14.57 2.66
N LYS A 28 1.76 14.71 1.34
CA LYS A 28 0.98 15.59 0.46
C LYS A 28 -0.39 14.98 0.14
N GLY A 29 -0.49 13.66 -0.02
CA GLY A 29 -1.76 12.98 -0.29
C GLY A 29 -1.65 11.46 -0.45
N ALA A 30 -2.75 10.82 -0.83
CA ALA A 30 -2.77 9.41 -1.18
C ALA A 30 -2.57 9.20 -2.69
N TYR A 31 -1.81 8.18 -3.06
CA TYR A 31 -1.53 7.84 -4.45
C TYR A 31 -2.04 6.45 -4.75
N VAL A 32 -2.76 6.33 -5.86
CA VAL A 32 -3.43 5.10 -6.29
C VAL A 32 -3.10 4.86 -7.76
N LEU A 33 -2.89 3.61 -8.17
CA LEU A 33 -2.59 3.35 -9.57
C LEU A 33 -3.79 3.68 -10.46
N SER A 34 -3.54 4.24 -11.64
CA SER A 34 -4.57 4.56 -12.64
C SER A 34 -5.40 3.33 -13.05
N ARG A 35 -4.82 2.13 -12.98
CA ARG A 35 -5.53 0.86 -13.24
C ARG A 35 -6.67 0.60 -12.24
N ASP A 36 -6.53 1.15 -11.03
CA ASP A 36 -7.43 0.95 -9.90
C ASP A 36 -8.44 2.09 -9.73
N LYS A 37 -8.62 2.94 -10.76
CA LYS A 37 -9.61 4.03 -10.78
C LYS A 37 -11.04 3.57 -10.48
N HIS A 38 -11.37 2.31 -10.77
CA HIS A 38 -12.67 1.75 -10.44
C HIS A 38 -12.95 1.69 -8.92
N PHE A 39 -11.91 1.74 -8.07
CA PHE A 39 -12.01 1.86 -6.62
C PHE A 39 -12.09 3.30 -6.11
N GLU A 40 -12.21 4.31 -6.99
CA GLU A 40 -12.25 5.73 -6.59
C GLU A 40 -13.31 6.01 -5.50
N SER A 41 -14.50 5.42 -5.62
CA SER A 41 -15.57 5.59 -4.63
C SER A 41 -15.13 5.16 -3.23
N LEU A 42 -14.31 4.10 -3.13
CA LEU A 42 -13.74 3.61 -1.87
C LEU A 42 -12.65 4.55 -1.35
N VAL A 43 -11.74 5.00 -2.23
CA VAL A 43 -10.65 5.93 -1.88
C VAL A 43 -11.23 7.23 -1.31
N ARG A 44 -12.27 7.78 -1.95
CA ARG A 44 -12.94 9.02 -1.54
C ARG A 44 -13.57 8.96 -0.14
N LEU A 45 -13.91 7.77 0.34
CA LEU A 45 -14.45 7.58 1.70
C LEU A 45 -13.37 7.72 2.78
N HIS A 46 -12.12 7.44 2.43
CA HIS A 46 -11.00 7.39 3.37
C HIS A 46 -9.99 8.53 3.20
N TYR A 47 -9.88 9.12 2.01
CA TYR A 47 -8.88 10.13 1.68
C TYR A 47 -9.50 11.37 1.04
N CYS A 48 -9.32 12.52 1.67
CA CYS A 48 -9.77 13.81 1.13
C CYS A 48 -8.90 14.31 -0.03
N ASN A 49 -7.60 14.00 0.00
CA ASN A 49 -6.65 14.38 -1.06
C ASN A 49 -5.98 13.11 -1.60
N TYR A 50 -6.32 12.74 -2.82
CA TYR A 50 -5.75 11.58 -3.50
C TYR A 50 -5.50 11.88 -4.98
N GLN A 51 -4.55 11.15 -5.57
CA GLN A 51 -4.14 11.30 -6.96
C GLN A 51 -4.00 9.93 -7.60
N PHE A 52 -4.49 9.79 -8.83
CA PHE A 52 -4.21 8.62 -9.64
C PHE A 52 -2.88 8.80 -10.38
N VAL A 53 -2.01 7.81 -10.26
CA VAL A 53 -0.67 7.79 -10.87
C VAL A 53 -0.51 6.55 -11.72
N ASP A 54 0.29 6.62 -12.79
CA ASP A 54 0.51 5.45 -13.65
C ASP A 54 1.52 4.46 -13.06
N SER A 55 2.44 4.95 -12.22
CA SER A 55 3.39 4.16 -11.44
C SER A 55 3.67 4.83 -10.08
N PHE A 56 4.06 4.02 -9.09
CA PHE A 56 4.55 4.49 -7.81
C PHE A 56 6.03 4.94 -7.83
N ASP A 57 6.76 4.71 -8.93
CA ASP A 57 8.19 5.03 -9.06
C ASP A 57 8.48 6.54 -9.10
N HIS A 58 7.48 7.36 -9.44
CA HIS A 58 7.64 8.80 -9.64
C HIS A 58 6.85 9.64 -8.63
N ILE A 59 6.61 9.10 -7.43
CA ILE A 59 5.97 9.85 -6.35
C ILE A 59 7.02 10.73 -5.65
N ASP A 60 6.93 12.04 -5.87
CA ASP A 60 7.65 13.05 -5.08
C ASP A 60 6.89 13.35 -3.77
N ASP A 61 6.86 12.37 -2.86
CA ASP A 61 6.26 12.54 -1.53
C ASP A 61 6.91 11.60 -0.50
N GLU A 62 6.82 12.00 0.76
CA GLU A 62 7.25 11.18 1.89
C GLU A 62 6.16 10.17 2.25
N ILE A 63 6.36 8.90 1.87
CA ILE A 63 5.41 7.83 2.18
C ILE A 63 5.38 7.55 3.68
N MET A 64 4.22 7.74 4.29
CA MET A 64 3.95 7.53 5.72
C MET A 64 3.38 6.16 5.99
N LYS A 65 2.51 5.68 5.09
CA LYS A 65 1.79 4.41 5.19
C LYS A 65 1.54 3.82 3.80
N ILE A 66 1.48 2.50 3.71
CA ILE A 66 1.04 1.76 2.52
C ILE A 66 -0.16 0.93 2.94
N SER A 67 -1.33 1.21 2.37
CA SER A 67 -2.55 0.43 2.59
C SER A 67 -2.76 -0.52 1.43
N ILE A 68 -3.01 -1.78 1.74
CA ILE A 68 -3.24 -2.84 0.75
C ILE A 68 -4.60 -3.46 1.07
N ASN A 69 -5.44 -3.55 0.06
CA ASN A 69 -6.69 -4.27 0.11
C ASN A 69 -6.61 -5.50 -0.79
N ASP A 70 -7.02 -6.64 -0.23
CA ASP A 70 -7.21 -7.87 -0.96
C ASP A 70 -8.71 -8.17 -1.10
N PRO A 71 -9.29 -8.02 -2.31
CA PRO A 71 -10.68 -8.37 -2.58
C PRO A 71 -11.01 -9.85 -2.35
N GLU A 72 -10.02 -10.74 -2.35
CA GLU A 72 -10.22 -12.17 -2.10
C GLU A 72 -10.22 -12.56 -0.60
N GLU A 73 -10.05 -11.58 0.29
CA GLU A 73 -10.02 -11.77 1.75
C GLU A 73 -8.93 -12.75 2.25
N GLN A 74 -7.81 -12.84 1.54
CA GLN A 74 -6.66 -13.69 1.87
C GLN A 74 -5.45 -12.88 2.36
N ILE A 75 -5.67 -11.70 2.96
CA ILE A 75 -4.58 -10.77 3.32
C ILE A 75 -3.51 -11.42 4.24
N GLU A 76 -3.91 -12.37 5.09
CA GLU A 76 -3.00 -13.10 5.98
C GLU A 76 -1.94 -13.93 5.21
N LYS A 77 -2.30 -14.47 4.04
CA LYS A 77 -1.37 -15.23 3.20
C LYS A 77 -0.28 -14.32 2.65
N TYR A 78 -0.64 -13.11 2.22
CA TYR A 78 0.33 -12.12 1.75
C TYR A 78 1.17 -11.59 2.90
N LEU A 79 0.58 -11.38 4.08
CA LEU A 79 1.32 -11.00 5.28
C LEU A 79 2.41 -12.03 5.60
N GLN A 80 2.08 -13.33 5.63
CA GLN A 80 3.07 -14.38 5.89
C GLN A 80 4.19 -14.43 4.84
N ALA A 81 3.88 -14.12 3.57
CA ALA A 81 4.88 -14.03 2.51
C ALA A 81 5.77 -12.77 2.63
N LEU A 82 5.20 -11.66 3.13
CA LEU A 82 5.88 -10.38 3.28
C LEU A 82 6.72 -10.32 4.56
N GLU A 83 6.24 -10.83 5.69
CA GLU A 83 6.90 -10.76 7.00
C GLU A 83 8.41 -11.07 6.98
N PRO A 84 8.90 -12.12 6.28
CA PRO A 84 10.33 -12.42 6.21
C PRO A 84 11.16 -11.36 5.46
N HIS A 85 10.54 -10.63 4.54
CA HIS A 85 11.17 -9.61 3.71
C HIS A 85 11.06 -8.23 4.34
N LEU A 86 10.06 -8.02 5.22
CA LEU A 86 9.81 -6.71 5.81
C LEU A 86 10.89 -6.34 6.85
N PRO A 87 11.41 -5.12 6.80
CA PRO A 87 12.38 -4.64 7.77
C PRO A 87 11.78 -4.55 9.17
N VAL A 88 12.58 -4.84 10.21
CA VAL A 88 12.14 -4.77 11.63
C VAL A 88 11.58 -3.39 12.02
N ALA A 89 11.97 -2.34 11.29
CA ALA A 89 11.51 -0.97 11.50
C ALA A 89 10.07 -0.71 11.05
N VAL A 90 9.49 -1.54 10.18
CA VAL A 90 8.08 -1.39 9.77
C VAL A 90 7.18 -2.24 10.65
N LYS A 91 5.98 -1.73 10.88
CA LYS A 91 4.88 -2.43 11.52
C LYS A 91 3.83 -2.73 10.47
N VAL A 92 3.24 -3.91 10.56
CA VAL A 92 2.08 -4.29 9.77
C VAL A 92 0.89 -4.46 10.70
N VAL A 93 -0.25 -3.91 10.31
CA VAL A 93 -1.51 -4.02 11.03
C VAL A 93 -2.57 -4.48 10.04
N THR A 94 -3.22 -5.59 10.34
CA THR A 94 -4.36 -6.07 9.54
C THR A 94 -5.67 -5.52 10.11
N ALA A 95 -6.60 -5.18 9.23
CA ALA A 95 -7.96 -4.79 9.57
C ALA A 95 -8.93 -5.78 8.93
N GLY A 96 -9.28 -6.81 9.70
CA GLY A 96 -9.98 -7.99 9.20
C GLY A 96 -9.14 -8.76 8.17
N ASN A 97 -9.82 -9.49 7.28
CA ASN A 97 -9.16 -10.33 6.27
C ASN A 97 -8.93 -9.62 4.93
N MET A 98 -9.38 -8.36 4.82
CA MET A 98 -9.34 -7.59 3.57
C MET A 98 -8.24 -6.54 3.53
N TRP A 99 -7.85 -5.96 4.67
CA TRP A 99 -6.97 -4.80 4.69
C TRP A 99 -5.71 -5.06 5.49
N MET A 100 -4.60 -4.53 4.97
CA MET A 100 -3.31 -4.51 5.62
C MET A 100 -2.69 -3.13 5.47
N ASP A 101 -2.31 -2.54 6.59
CA ASP A 101 -1.61 -1.27 6.69
C ASP A 101 -0.16 -1.51 7.09
N ILE A 102 0.76 -1.04 6.27
CA ILE A 102 2.20 -1.04 6.55
C ILE A 102 2.64 0.39 6.85
N HIS A 103 3.25 0.61 8.00
CA HIS A 103 3.72 1.92 8.43
C HIS A 103 4.98 1.78 9.28
N ASN A 104 5.76 2.85 9.41
CA ASN A 104 6.93 2.82 10.28
C ASN A 104 6.50 2.66 11.75
N ARG A 105 7.30 1.93 12.55
CA ARG A 105 7.15 1.93 14.01
C ARG A 105 7.37 3.32 14.61
#